data_AF-A0A2U3KVZ5-F1
#
_entry.id   AF-A0A2U3KVZ5-F1
#
_cell.length_a   1.000
_cell.length_b   1.000
_cell.length_c   1.000
_cell.angle_alpha   90.00
_cell.angle_beta   90.00
_cell.angle_gamma   90.00
#
_symmetry.space_group_name_H-M   'P 1'
#
loop_
_entity.id
_entity.type
_entity.pdbx_description
1 polymer ?
#
loop_
_entity_poly.entity_id
_entity_poly.type
_entity_poly.pdbx_seq_one_letter_code
_entity_poly.pdbx_strand_id
1 'polypeptide(L)'
;MTQRLFACLLVLSSCICAQHRVDSQNLYQRIICVVPMVGSGTPSDPKRPQYAPWPPSRSRAGIIAFSHQVSDDGQHALVEFIALDRSAFQAIFNDKSIKVFEKGKDNIGDVVNELKKYIP
;
A
#
# COMPACT_ATOMS: atom_id res chain seq x y z
N MET A 1 43.24 -25.61 -16.21
CA MET A 1 41.95 -24.94 -16.46
C MET A 1 41.08 -24.79 -15.21
N THR A 2 41.07 -25.77 -14.32
CA THR A 2 40.25 -25.79 -13.08
C THR A 2 40.52 -24.63 -12.11
N GLN A 3 41.78 -24.18 -11.95
CA GLN A 3 42.11 -23.04 -11.08
C GLN A 3 41.51 -21.70 -11.54
N ARG A 4 41.41 -21.46 -12.85
CA ARG A 4 40.84 -20.21 -13.39
C ARG A 4 39.32 -20.17 -13.21
N LEU A 5 38.66 -21.32 -13.36
CA LEU A 5 37.24 -21.51 -13.06
C LEU A 5 36.93 -21.25 -11.58
N PHE A 6 37.75 -21.80 -10.67
CA PHE A 6 37.61 -21.55 -9.23
C PHE A 6 37.78 -20.07 -8.87
N ALA A 7 38.77 -19.40 -9.46
CA ALA A 7 38.98 -17.96 -9.25
C ALA A 7 37.80 -17.13 -9.75
N CYS A 8 37.27 -17.43 -10.95
CA CYS A 8 36.07 -16.77 -11.46
C CYS A 8 34.85 -16.99 -10.57
N LEU A 9 34.64 -18.22 -10.07
CA LEU A 9 33.52 -18.54 -9.19
C LEU A 9 33.61 -17.80 -7.85
N LEU A 10 34.81 -17.67 -7.28
CA LEU A 10 35.03 -16.92 -6.04
C LEU A 10 34.77 -15.41 -6.22
N VAL A 11 35.18 -14.83 -7.34
CA VAL A 11 34.88 -13.42 -7.67
C VAL A 11 33.37 -13.21 -7.86
N LEU A 12 32.69 -14.09 -8.59
CA LEU A 12 31.23 -14.04 -8.76
C LEU A 12 30.47 -14.19 -7.44
N SER A 13 30.97 -15.02 -6.52
CA SER A 13 30.34 -15.22 -5.21
C SER A 13 30.41 -13.97 -4.32
N SER A 14 31.44 -13.12 -4.49
CA SER A 14 31.56 -11.86 -3.73
C SER A 14 30.54 -10.79 -4.16
N CYS A 15 30.05 -10.84 -5.40
CA CYS A 15 28.99 -9.95 -5.89
C CYS A 15 27.62 -10.22 -5.26
N ILE A 16 27.37 -11.43 -4.73
CA ILE A 16 26.09 -11.79 -4.10
C ILE A 16 25.95 -11.14 -2.71
N CYS A 17 27.05 -10.93 -2.00
CA CYS A 17 27.06 -10.30 -0.67
C CYS A 17 26.85 -8.77 -0.71
N ALA A 18 26.85 -8.16 -1.91
CA ALA A 18 26.59 -6.73 -2.11
C ALA A 18 25.11 -6.43 -2.40
N GLN A 19 24.19 -7.39 -2.21
CA GLN A 19 22.76 -7.13 -2.30
C GLN A 19 22.36 -6.08 -1.26
N HIS A 20 22.03 -4.88 -1.73
CA HIS A 20 21.48 -3.81 -0.91
C HIS A 20 20.27 -4.34 -0.14
N ARG A 21 20.32 -4.29 1.20
CA ARG A 21 19.15 -4.67 2.01
C ARG A 21 17.99 -3.77 1.61
N VAL A 22 16.95 -4.37 1.04
CA VAL A 22 15.70 -3.68 0.76
C VAL A 22 15.16 -3.17 2.09
N ASP A 23 14.87 -1.87 2.15
CA ASP A 23 14.27 -1.25 3.33
C ASP A 23 13.04 -2.06 3.76
N SER A 24 12.93 -2.40 5.04
CA SER A 24 11.77 -3.08 5.60
C SER A 24 10.45 -2.33 5.34
N GLN A 25 10.51 -1.03 5.08
CA GLN A 25 9.36 -0.23 4.66
C GLN A 25 8.84 -0.60 3.27
N ASN A 26 9.63 -1.30 2.44
CA ASN A 26 9.20 -1.94 1.20
C ASN A 26 8.70 -3.38 1.38
N LEU A 27 8.69 -3.94 2.62
CA LEU A 27 8.06 -5.24 2.91
C LEU A 27 6.55 -5.13 3.15
N TYR A 28 6.08 -3.96 3.58
CA TYR A 28 4.68 -3.79 3.94
C TYR A 28 3.77 -3.92 2.73
N GLN A 29 2.63 -4.55 2.96
CA GLN A 29 1.57 -4.67 1.97
C GLN A 29 0.91 -3.31 1.80
N ARG A 30 0.72 -2.91 0.55
CA ARG A 30 0.14 -1.61 0.21
C ARG A 30 -0.94 -1.77 -0.84
N ILE A 31 -2.09 -1.17 -0.57
CA ILE A 31 -3.19 -1.13 -1.52
C ILE A 31 -3.58 0.31 -1.80
N ILE A 32 -4.07 0.54 -3.01
CA ILE A 32 -4.59 1.83 -3.47
C ILE A 32 -6.06 1.63 -3.82
N CYS A 33 -6.91 2.52 -3.33
CA CYS A 33 -8.35 2.51 -3.64
C CYS A 33 -8.94 3.92 -3.48
N VAL A 34 -10.07 4.15 -4.16
CA VAL A 34 -10.91 5.32 -3.93
C VAL A 34 -12.01 4.90 -2.95
N VAL A 35 -12.15 5.64 -1.85
CA VAL A 35 -13.12 5.34 -0.78
C VAL A 35 -13.85 6.60 -0.36
N PRO A 36 -15.08 6.49 0.16
CA PRO A 36 -15.78 7.65 0.68
C PRO A 36 -15.10 8.19 1.95
N MET A 37 -15.23 9.49 2.13
CA MET A 37 -14.94 10.19 3.37
C MET A 37 -16.12 10.00 4.33
N VAL A 38 -15.83 9.58 5.54
CA VAL A 38 -16.80 9.33 6.61
C VAL A 38 -16.45 10.17 7.84
N GLY A 39 -17.36 10.21 8.80
CA GLY A 39 -17.21 10.94 10.04
C GLY A 39 -17.82 12.35 9.96
N SER A 40 -18.29 12.83 11.11
CA SER A 40 -18.97 14.12 11.29
C SER A 40 -18.03 15.32 11.35
N GLY A 41 -16.72 15.10 11.48
CA GLY A 41 -15.73 16.18 11.65
C GLY A 41 -15.60 16.68 13.08
N THR A 42 -16.20 15.98 14.06
CA THR A 42 -16.07 16.31 15.49
C THR A 42 -14.81 15.68 16.07
N PRO A 43 -14.29 16.14 17.24
CA PRO A 43 -13.12 15.52 17.86
C PRO A 43 -13.27 14.03 18.17
N SER A 44 -14.49 13.58 18.49
CA SER A 44 -14.80 12.17 18.74
C SER A 44 -15.00 11.35 17.46
N ASP A 45 -15.30 12.01 16.34
CA ASP A 45 -15.60 11.39 15.05
C ASP A 45 -15.10 12.28 13.89
N PRO A 46 -13.77 12.30 13.67
CA PRO A 46 -13.14 13.16 12.69
C PRO A 46 -13.44 12.69 11.28
N LYS A 47 -13.45 13.64 10.33
CA LYS A 47 -13.60 13.32 8.92
C LYS A 47 -12.36 12.57 8.41
N ARG A 48 -12.55 11.38 7.85
CA ARG A 48 -11.48 10.47 7.44
C ARG A 48 -11.94 9.52 6.33
N PRO A 49 -11.03 8.87 5.60
CA PRO A 49 -11.41 7.77 4.71
C PRO A 49 -12.10 6.62 5.47
N GLN A 50 -13.11 5.98 4.87
CA GLN A 50 -13.95 4.94 5.49
C GLN A 50 -13.16 3.87 6.29
N TYR A 51 -12.08 3.36 5.71
CA TYR A 51 -11.26 2.29 6.29
C TYR A 51 -10.04 2.77 7.09
N ALA A 52 -9.85 4.09 7.22
CA ALA A 52 -8.79 4.63 8.07
C ALA A 52 -9.09 4.27 9.54
N PRO A 53 -8.13 3.72 10.30
CA PRO A 53 -8.36 3.28 11.66
C PRO A 53 -8.76 4.45 12.57
N TRP A 54 -9.91 4.32 13.25
CA TRP A 54 -10.36 5.24 14.28
C TRP A 54 -11.07 4.49 15.42
N PRO A 55 -10.69 4.70 16.69
CA PRO A 55 -9.52 5.46 17.14
C PRO A 55 -8.21 4.86 16.57
N PRO A 56 -7.10 5.61 16.55
CA PRO A 56 -5.83 5.11 16.03
C PRO A 56 -5.45 3.79 16.71
N SER A 57 -5.32 2.73 15.90
CA SER A 57 -4.99 1.41 16.41
C SER A 57 -3.55 1.36 16.89
N ARG A 58 -3.31 0.80 18.07
CA ARG A 58 -1.95 0.45 18.54
C ARG A 58 -1.51 -0.95 18.09
N SER A 59 -2.42 -1.72 17.49
CA SER A 59 -2.13 -3.08 17.02
C SER A 59 -1.41 -3.05 15.68
N ARG A 60 -0.36 -3.86 15.55
CA ARG A 60 0.37 -4.03 14.28
C ARG A 60 -0.32 -4.97 13.29
N ALA A 61 -1.39 -5.65 13.72
CA ALA A 61 -2.11 -6.63 12.89
C ALA A 61 -3.11 -6.00 11.90
N GLY A 62 -3.45 -4.72 12.09
CA GLY A 62 -4.37 -3.99 11.22
C GLY A 62 -3.67 -3.08 10.23
N ILE A 63 -4.43 -2.13 9.67
CA ILE A 63 -3.89 -1.01 8.90
C ILE A 63 -3.06 -0.15 9.86
N ILE A 64 -1.76 -0.01 9.59
CA ILE A 64 -0.81 0.69 10.46
C ILE A 64 -0.53 2.12 10.00
N ALA A 65 -0.77 2.42 8.73
CA ALA A 65 -0.61 3.75 8.17
C ALA A 65 -1.50 3.92 6.93
N PHE A 66 -1.81 5.17 6.63
CA PHE A 66 -2.49 5.55 5.39
C PHE A 66 -2.05 6.95 4.98
N SER A 67 -2.07 7.21 3.68
CA SER A 67 -2.00 8.55 3.10
C SER A 67 -3.18 8.72 2.16
N HIS A 68 -3.74 9.94 2.10
CA HIS A 68 -4.88 10.18 1.23
C HIS A 68 -4.83 11.57 0.60
N GLN A 69 -5.42 11.66 -0.59
CA GLN A 69 -5.74 12.91 -1.27
C GLN A 69 -7.26 12.96 -1.41
N VAL A 70 -7.88 13.98 -0.83
CA VAL A 70 -9.33 14.21 -0.94
C VAL A 70 -9.63 14.73 -2.34
N SER A 71 -10.73 14.26 -2.93
CA SER A 71 -11.27 14.78 -4.19
C SER A 71 -11.90 16.16 -4.01
N ASP A 72 -12.10 16.90 -5.11
CA ASP A 72 -12.68 18.24 -5.10
C ASP A 72 -14.12 18.27 -4.55
N ASP A 73 -14.85 17.15 -4.66
CA ASP A 73 -16.20 16.98 -4.08
C ASP A 73 -16.20 16.92 -2.54
N GLY A 74 -15.03 16.68 -1.94
CA GLY A 74 -14.89 16.45 -0.49
C GLY A 74 -15.59 15.20 0.03
N GLN A 75 -16.18 14.36 -0.83
CA GLN A 75 -16.93 13.15 -0.49
C GLN A 75 -16.08 11.89 -0.66
N HIS A 76 -15.08 11.91 -1.54
CA HIS A 76 -14.21 10.77 -1.79
C HIS A 76 -12.74 11.12 -1.56
N ALA A 77 -11.91 10.10 -1.37
CA ALA A 77 -10.47 10.24 -1.35
C ALA A 77 -9.80 9.07 -2.07
N LEU A 78 -8.72 9.39 -2.78
CA LEU A 78 -7.73 8.40 -3.19
C LEU A 78 -6.86 8.08 -1.98
N VAL A 79 -6.72 6.81 -1.63
CA VAL A 79 -6.02 6.39 -0.41
C VAL A 79 -5.02 5.29 -0.72
N GLU A 80 -3.83 5.41 -0.16
CA GLU A 80 -2.87 4.32 -0.01
C GLU A 80 -2.95 3.81 1.43
N PHE A 81 -3.37 2.54 1.61
CA PHE A 81 -3.37 1.88 2.92
C PHE A 81 -2.16 0.95 3.05
N ILE A 82 -1.58 0.91 4.25
CA ILE A 82 -0.35 0.18 4.53
C ILE A 82 -0.58 -0.75 5.73
N ALA A 83 -0.20 -2.02 5.58
CA ALA A 83 -0.28 -3.04 6.63
C ALA A 83 0.93 -3.99 6.58
N LEU A 84 1.19 -4.69 7.68
CA LEU A 84 2.17 -5.78 7.70
C LEU A 84 1.70 -6.95 6.83
N ASP A 85 0.45 -7.35 7.04
CA ASP A 85 -0.13 -8.54 6.42
C ASP A 85 -1.30 -8.17 5.51
N ARG A 86 -1.41 -8.89 4.38
CA ARG A 86 -2.49 -8.69 3.41
C ARG A 86 -3.88 -8.94 4.01
N SER A 87 -3.97 -9.82 5.00
CA SER A 87 -5.21 -10.12 5.72
C SER A 87 -5.81 -8.90 6.45
N ALA A 88 -4.99 -7.89 6.79
CA ALA A 88 -5.47 -6.65 7.37
C ALA A 88 -6.45 -5.89 6.47
N PHE A 89 -6.41 -6.15 5.16
CA PHE A 89 -7.28 -5.52 4.15
C PHE A 89 -8.52 -6.35 3.82
N GLN A 90 -8.81 -7.43 4.55
CA GLN A 90 -9.91 -8.35 4.21
C GLN A 90 -11.27 -7.63 4.09
N ALA A 91 -11.55 -6.66 4.97
CA ALA A 91 -12.76 -5.86 4.89
C ALA A 91 -12.86 -5.09 3.57
N ILE A 92 -11.74 -4.51 3.10
CA ILE A 92 -11.65 -3.75 1.87
C ILE A 92 -11.78 -4.69 0.65
N PHE A 93 -11.14 -5.86 0.67
CA PHE A 93 -11.28 -6.85 -0.42
C PHE A 93 -12.69 -7.47 -0.51
N ASN A 94 -13.41 -7.51 0.60
CA ASN A 94 -14.77 -8.01 0.66
C ASN A 94 -15.79 -6.99 0.15
N ASP A 95 -15.47 -5.69 0.21
CA ASP A 95 -16.31 -4.64 -0.34
C ASP A 95 -16.22 -4.63 -1.88
N LYS A 96 -17.36 -4.92 -2.53
CA LYS A 96 -17.46 -4.97 -4.00
C LYS A 96 -17.80 -3.63 -4.63
N SER A 97 -18.10 -2.62 -3.83
CA SER A 97 -18.39 -1.26 -4.32
C SER A 97 -17.14 -0.47 -4.64
N ILE A 98 -15.97 -0.92 -4.16
CA ILE A 98 -14.69 -0.26 -4.35
C ILE A 98 -13.75 -1.10 -5.22
N LYS A 99 -13.02 -0.42 -6.10
CA LYS A 99 -11.91 -1.02 -6.84
C LYS A 99 -10.63 -0.90 -6.01
N VAL A 100 -9.96 -2.03 -5.80
CA VAL A 100 -8.72 -2.11 -5.03
C VAL A 100 -7.58 -2.53 -5.95
N PHE A 101 -6.44 -1.87 -5.80
CA PHE A 101 -5.20 -2.16 -6.51
C PHE A 101 -4.09 -2.48 -5.51
N GLU A 102 -3.43 -3.62 -5.68
CA GLU A 102 -2.28 -4.03 -4.89
C GLU A 102 -1.00 -3.45 -5.51
N LYS A 103 -0.29 -2.61 -4.75
CA LYS A 103 0.92 -1.91 -5.23
C LYS A 103 2.03 -2.92 -5.52
N GLY A 104 2.66 -2.79 -6.69
CA GLY A 104 3.70 -3.72 -7.16
C GLY A 104 3.15 -4.99 -7.84
N LYS A 105 1.83 -5.20 -7.82
CA LYS A 105 1.16 -6.28 -8.55
C LYS A 105 0.30 -5.75 -9.69
N ASP A 106 -0.54 -4.74 -9.41
CA ASP A 106 -1.41 -4.15 -10.40
C ASP A 106 -0.72 -3.02 -11.19
N ASN A 107 -1.14 -2.82 -12.43
CA ASN A 107 -0.56 -1.83 -13.33
C ASN A 107 -1.01 -0.41 -12.93
N ILE A 108 -0.05 0.52 -12.86
CA ILE A 108 -0.32 1.93 -12.52
C ILE A 108 -1.24 2.63 -13.53
N GLY A 109 -1.20 2.24 -14.81
CA GLY A 109 -2.09 2.75 -15.84
C GLY A 109 -3.56 2.44 -15.52
N ASP A 110 -3.85 1.26 -14.98
CA ASP A 110 -5.20 0.87 -14.57
C ASP A 110 -5.67 1.66 -13.36
N VAL A 111 -4.77 1.91 -12.39
CA VAL A 111 -5.04 2.79 -11.24
C VAL A 111 -5.42 4.19 -11.72
N VAL A 112 -4.64 4.76 -12.64
CA VAL A 112 -4.89 6.10 -13.20
C VAL A 112 -6.21 6.14 -13.97
N ASN A 113 -6.50 5.10 -14.76
CA ASN A 113 -7.76 5.02 -15.51
C ASN A 113 -8.97 4.89 -14.59
N GLU A 114 -8.86 4.16 -13.49
CA GLU A 114 -9.91 4.07 -12.49
C GLU A 114 -10.11 5.42 -11.78
N LEU A 115 -9.02 6.06 -11.37
CA LEU A 115 -9.07 7.36 -10.71
C LEU A 115 -9.77 8.42 -11.58
N LYS A 116 -9.55 8.42 -12.89
CA LYS A 116 -10.23 9.33 -13.83
C LYS A 116 -11.76 9.23 -13.80
N LYS A 117 -12.35 8.12 -13.32
CA LYS A 117 -13.81 8.01 -13.15
C LYS A 117 -14.35 8.86 -12.00
N TYR A 118 -13.49 9.23 -11.07
CA TYR A 118 -13.83 9.97 -9.85
C TYR A 118 -13.33 11.42 -9.87
N ILE A 119 -12.65 11.82 -10.94
CA ILE A 119 -12.27 13.21 -11.20
C ILE A 119 -13.39 13.83 -12.05
N PRO A 120 -13.99 14.95 -11.63
CA PRO A 120 -15.02 15.66 -12.38
C PRO A 120 -14.53 16.23 -13.72
#